data_AF-A0A953V1Y7-F1
#
_entry.id   AF-A0A953V1Y7-F1
#
_cell.length_a   1.000
_cell.length_b   1.000
_cell.length_c   1.000
_cell.angle_alpha   90.00
_cell.angle_beta   90.00
_cell.angle_gamma   90.00
#
_symmetry.space_group_name_H-M   'P 1'
#
loop_
_entity.id
_entity.type
_entity.pdbx_description
1 polymer ?
#
loop_
_entity_poly.entity_id
_entity_poly.type
_entity_poly.pdbx_seq_one_letter_code
_entity_poly.pdbx_strand_id
1 'polypeptide(L)'
;MIGFDSLDVWRGTWFTFGPQNRLNFFLRFKKPKPLSSRSKVKADSVPEGTLTQAELVRRANEIFETQAIEESQRVSKFGKIKPIITAENWGKRLVAVGGVLYSGNWKYFADFLDAFLQARFGGDWTEAQTKLDPIEKHPLTLWRTRALIYAKKALMGAPQDKGVLPNGSMAAYFGFAYDLYVVDHNNNLDDRLLQRLKNREQFQGARHELFAEATCLRAGFTVAHEDATDPSRRHVEFIATDPQSGIRLAVEAKSRHRPGVIAQFGAPEAEDQADFKFSRLVNDAIAKQSTLPLAIFVDTNLPPRRARNFFGEPAPKPVATRYLKAIIEGFRKRNGGHDPYNLLVFTNFPHHYGRDDERDPRRDWIAHIAQAPVLTVPNPDVLLRLATAAELYGVVPNTFPIPNAVT
;
A
#
# COMPACT_ATOMS: atom_id res chain seq x y z
N MET A 1 -48.75 10.66 -10.60
CA MET A 1 -48.99 9.23 -10.87
C MET A 1 -48.83 9.00 -12.37
N ILE A 2 -47.62 8.71 -12.82
CA ILE A 2 -47.33 8.21 -14.18
C ILE A 2 -46.15 7.25 -14.00
N GLY A 3 -46.34 6.01 -14.45
CA GLY A 3 -45.47 4.87 -14.21
C GLY A 3 -44.21 4.86 -15.05
N PHE A 4 -43.16 4.28 -14.48
CA PHE A 4 -41.93 3.90 -15.16
C PHE A 4 -42.07 2.45 -15.63
N ASP A 5 -42.12 2.27 -16.95
CA ASP A 5 -41.89 0.99 -17.62
C ASP A 5 -40.54 1.02 -18.34
N SER A 6 -39.96 -0.16 -18.50
CA SER A 6 -38.69 -0.52 -19.17
C SER A 6 -37.42 -0.56 -18.29
N LEU A 7 -37.33 -1.62 -17.48
CA LEU A 7 -36.07 -2.21 -17.03
C LEU A 7 -35.93 -3.58 -17.69
N ASP A 8 -35.38 -3.62 -18.90
CA ASP A 8 -35.12 -4.89 -19.60
C ASP A 8 -33.92 -4.78 -20.55
N VAL A 9 -32.70 -4.71 -19.99
CA VAL A 9 -31.46 -5.15 -20.65
C VAL A 9 -30.46 -5.63 -19.58
N TRP A 10 -30.66 -6.83 -19.04
CA TRP A 10 -29.59 -7.60 -18.38
C TRP A 10 -29.71 -9.08 -18.76
N ARG A 11 -29.16 -9.43 -19.92
CA ARG A 11 -28.72 -10.79 -20.24
C ARG A 11 -27.34 -10.71 -20.89
N GLY A 12 -26.33 -11.26 -20.22
CA GLY A 12 -24.95 -11.28 -20.72
C GLY A 12 -23.96 -11.85 -19.71
N THR A 13 -23.87 -13.19 -19.71
CA THR A 13 -22.75 -14.04 -19.26
C THR A 13 -22.42 -14.08 -17.76
N TRP A 14 -23.01 -15.07 -17.11
CA TRP A 14 -22.58 -15.60 -15.81
C TRP A 14 -21.38 -16.53 -16.01
N PHE A 15 -20.27 -16.31 -15.30
CA PHE A 15 -19.30 -17.37 -15.03
C PHE A 15 -19.61 -17.94 -13.64
N THR A 16 -20.04 -19.19 -13.61
CA THR A 16 -20.24 -19.98 -12.39
C THR A 16 -18.90 -20.51 -11.91
N PHE A 17 -18.46 -20.12 -10.70
CA PHE A 17 -17.48 -20.90 -9.95
C PHE A 17 -18.24 -21.81 -8.99
N GLY A 18 -18.25 -23.11 -9.30
CA GLY A 18 -18.73 -24.15 -8.38
C GLY A 18 -17.66 -24.56 -7.36
N PRO A 19 -18.03 -25.12 -6.21
CA PRO A 19 -17.13 -25.35 -5.09
C PRO A 19 -16.36 -26.68 -5.21
N GLN A 20 -15.13 -26.65 -4.66
CA GLN A 20 -14.27 -27.77 -4.25
C GLN A 20 -13.96 -28.89 -5.28
N ASN A 21 -12.69 -28.94 -5.68
CA ASN A 21 -11.97 -30.21 -5.73
C ASN A 21 -10.49 -29.97 -5.37
N ARG A 22 -10.08 -30.51 -4.21
CA ARG A 22 -8.67 -30.72 -3.88
C ARG A 22 -8.11 -31.72 -4.88
N LEU A 23 -7.30 -31.29 -5.84
CA LEU A 23 -6.37 -32.17 -6.54
C LEU A 23 -4.95 -31.90 -6.04
N ASN A 24 -4.44 -32.84 -5.24
CA ASN A 24 -3.01 -33.05 -5.08
C ASN A 24 -2.43 -33.43 -6.46
N PHE A 25 -1.79 -32.48 -7.15
CA PHE A 25 -0.92 -32.82 -8.27
C PHE A 25 0.48 -33.17 -7.75
N PHE A 26 0.71 -34.46 -7.48
CA PHE A 26 2.06 -35.01 -7.51
C PHE A 26 2.53 -35.02 -8.97
N LEU A 27 3.38 -34.06 -9.36
CA LEU A 27 4.12 -34.15 -10.62
C LEU A 27 5.16 -35.27 -10.48
N ARG A 28 4.82 -36.47 -10.96
CA ARG A 28 5.80 -37.52 -11.27
C ARG A 28 6.63 -37.05 -12.46
N PHE A 29 7.88 -36.67 -12.19
CA PHE A 29 8.88 -36.46 -13.24
C PHE A 29 9.09 -37.77 -14.01
N LYS A 30 8.69 -37.83 -15.29
CA LYS A 30 9.23 -38.83 -16.22
C LYS A 30 10.68 -38.46 -16.48
N LYS A 31 11.61 -39.38 -16.19
CA LYS A 31 13.02 -39.25 -16.59
C LYS A 31 13.10 -38.93 -18.10
N PRO A 32 13.87 -37.92 -18.53
CA PRO A 32 14.09 -37.68 -19.95
C PRO A 32 14.82 -38.89 -20.57
N LYS A 33 14.35 -39.31 -21.75
CA LYS A 33 15.03 -40.30 -22.59
C LYS A 33 16.39 -39.74 -23.03
N PRO A 34 17.46 -40.57 -23.13
CA PRO A 34 18.72 -40.11 -23.68
C PRO A 34 18.55 -39.80 -25.17
N LEU A 35 18.95 -38.60 -25.60
CA LEU A 35 19.03 -38.28 -27.03
C LEU A 35 20.18 -39.08 -27.65
N SER A 36 19.84 -40.01 -28.54
CA SER A 36 20.79 -40.70 -29.41
C SER A 36 21.00 -39.95 -30.71
N SER A 37 22.28 -39.77 -31.04
CA SER A 37 22.90 -39.67 -32.37
C SER A 37 22.49 -38.58 -33.36
N ARG A 38 23.38 -37.57 -33.46
CA ARG A 38 23.94 -36.95 -34.68
C ARG A 38 23.08 -36.99 -35.96
N SER A 39 22.41 -35.87 -36.24
CA SER A 39 22.24 -35.37 -37.61
C SER A 39 23.19 -34.19 -37.81
N LYS A 40 24.09 -34.32 -38.80
CA LYS A 40 25.02 -33.25 -39.21
C LYS A 40 24.21 -32.13 -39.87
N VAL A 41 24.01 -31.02 -39.17
CA VAL A 41 23.59 -29.76 -39.78
C VAL A 41 24.83 -29.13 -40.42
N LYS A 42 24.76 -28.85 -41.72
CA LYS A 42 25.77 -28.06 -42.45
C LYS A 42 25.88 -26.70 -41.76
N ALA A 43 27.09 -26.34 -41.35
CA ALA A 43 27.40 -25.01 -40.86
C ALA A 43 27.30 -24.03 -42.02
N ASP A 44 26.16 -23.35 -42.13
CA ASP A 44 26.10 -22.08 -42.84
C ASP A 44 26.88 -21.06 -42.02
N SER A 45 27.86 -20.44 -42.68
CA SER A 45 28.80 -19.49 -42.11
C SER A 45 28.10 -18.27 -41.50
N VAL A 46 28.16 -18.16 -40.17
CA VAL A 46 27.83 -16.94 -39.43
C VAL A 46 28.96 -15.92 -39.66
N PRO A 47 28.68 -14.63 -39.90
CA PRO A 47 29.72 -13.61 -39.82
C PRO A 47 30.11 -13.43 -38.35
N GLU A 48 31.25 -14.00 -37.95
CA GLU A 48 31.83 -13.78 -36.62
C GLU A 48 32.43 -12.38 -36.53
N GLY A 49 31.61 -11.43 -36.09
CA GLY A 49 32.10 -10.23 -35.40
C GLY A 49 32.15 -10.51 -33.90
N THR A 50 33.18 -11.20 -33.42
CA THR A 50 33.39 -11.42 -31.99
C THR A 50 33.65 -10.06 -31.34
N LEU A 51 32.70 -9.54 -30.56
CA LEU A 51 32.91 -8.32 -29.77
C LEU A 51 34.21 -8.47 -28.99
N THR A 52 35.09 -7.49 -29.13
CA THR A 52 36.34 -7.45 -28.37
C THR A 52 36.01 -7.42 -26.87
N GLN A 53 36.93 -7.90 -26.04
CA GLN A 53 36.76 -7.84 -24.58
C GLN A 53 36.49 -6.41 -24.09
N ALA A 54 37.09 -5.40 -24.72
CA ALA A 54 36.85 -4.00 -24.43
C ALA A 54 35.41 -3.57 -24.78
N GLU A 55 34.86 -4.03 -25.91
CA GLU A 55 33.48 -3.75 -26.30
C GLU A 55 32.45 -4.47 -25.41
N LEU A 56 32.75 -5.69 -24.97
CA LEU A 56 31.92 -6.42 -24.00
C LEU A 56 31.89 -5.69 -22.65
N VAL A 57 33.04 -5.25 -22.15
CA VAL A 57 33.11 -4.46 -20.90
C VAL A 57 32.38 -3.12 -21.04
N ARG A 58 32.55 -2.42 -22.17
CA ARG A 58 31.83 -1.16 -22.44
C ARG A 58 30.32 -1.37 -22.44
N ARG A 59 29.81 -2.37 -23.18
CA ARG A 59 28.37 -2.68 -23.21
C ARG A 59 27.84 -3.09 -21.84
N ALA A 60 28.60 -3.88 -21.08
CA ALA A 60 28.22 -4.26 -19.73
C ALA A 60 28.11 -3.03 -18.82
N ASN A 61 29.07 -2.11 -18.87
CA ASN A 61 29.03 -0.86 -18.11
C ASN A 61 27.82 0.01 -18.50
N GLU A 62 27.54 0.17 -19.79
CA GLU A 62 26.36 0.91 -20.27
C GLU A 62 25.04 0.30 -19.76
N ILE A 63 24.94 -1.02 -19.73
CA ILE A 63 23.78 -1.73 -19.18
C ILE A 63 23.67 -1.48 -17.67
N PHE A 64 24.77 -1.57 -16.91
CA PHE A 64 24.76 -1.34 -15.47
C PHE A 64 24.42 0.10 -15.11
N GLU A 65 24.96 1.08 -15.84
CA GLU A 65 24.64 2.50 -15.65
C GLU A 65 23.15 2.78 -15.94
N THR A 66 22.62 2.23 -17.03
CA THR A 66 21.20 2.35 -17.38
C THR A 66 20.32 1.75 -16.29
N GLN A 67 20.63 0.53 -15.84
CA GLN A 67 19.91 -0.13 -14.75
C GLN A 67 19.98 0.65 -13.44
N ALA A 68 21.13 1.24 -13.11
CA ALA A 68 21.29 2.06 -11.90
C ALA A 68 20.45 3.34 -11.96
N ILE A 69 20.36 3.99 -13.13
CA ILE A 69 19.52 5.17 -13.35
C ILE A 69 18.04 4.81 -13.23
N GLU A 70 17.60 3.74 -13.90
CA GLU A 70 16.21 3.25 -13.84
C GLU A 70 15.81 2.88 -12.40
N GLU A 71 16.69 2.18 -11.68
CA GLU A 71 16.46 1.83 -10.28
C GLU A 71 16.40 3.05 -9.39
N SER A 72 17.29 4.03 -9.58
CA SER A 72 17.25 5.30 -8.84
C SER A 72 15.93 6.06 -9.08
N GLN A 73 15.45 6.11 -10.33
CA GLN A 73 14.16 6.72 -10.64
C GLN A 73 12.99 5.96 -10.02
N ARG A 74 13.04 4.63 -10.04
CA ARG A 74 12.02 3.78 -9.42
C ARG A 74 11.98 3.98 -7.91
N VAL A 75 13.13 3.98 -7.24
CA VAL A 75 13.25 4.22 -5.80
C VAL A 75 12.75 5.61 -5.44
N SER A 76 13.07 6.63 -6.24
CA SER A 76 12.55 7.98 -6.01
C SER A 76 11.01 8.06 -6.13
N LYS A 77 10.38 7.22 -6.97
CA LYS A 77 8.93 7.25 -7.21
C LYS A 77 8.14 6.34 -6.27
N PHE A 78 8.69 5.19 -5.89
CA PHE A 78 7.95 4.13 -5.19
C PHE A 78 8.62 3.67 -3.89
N GLY A 79 9.77 4.24 -3.54
CA GLY A 79 10.56 3.86 -2.39
C GLY A 79 11.44 2.64 -2.64
N LYS A 80 12.16 2.22 -1.60
CA LYS A 80 13.13 1.12 -1.61
C LYS A 80 12.50 -0.28 -1.60
N ILE A 81 11.22 -0.40 -1.95
CA ILE A 81 10.52 -1.68 -2.08
C ILE A 81 11.10 -2.48 -3.27
N LYS A 82 10.91 -3.80 -3.26
CA LYS A 82 11.16 -4.69 -4.39
C LYS A 82 10.39 -4.21 -5.63
N PRO A 83 10.99 -4.28 -6.83
CA PRO A 83 10.30 -3.94 -8.06
C PRO A 83 9.15 -4.91 -8.35
N ILE A 84 8.24 -4.51 -9.23
CA ILE A 84 7.20 -5.41 -9.76
C ILE A 84 7.88 -6.51 -10.56
N ILE A 85 7.76 -7.76 -10.09
CA ILE A 85 8.30 -8.94 -10.78
C ILE A 85 7.21 -9.48 -11.70
N THR A 86 7.39 -9.30 -13.00
CA THR A 86 6.39 -9.68 -14.02
C THR A 86 7.04 -10.18 -15.30
N ALA A 87 6.32 -11.01 -16.04
CA ALA A 87 6.67 -11.48 -17.38
C ALA A 87 5.40 -11.71 -18.20
N GLU A 88 5.51 -11.71 -19.52
CA GLU A 88 4.44 -12.18 -20.41
C GLU A 88 4.82 -13.56 -20.97
N ASN A 89 3.92 -14.52 -20.82
CA ASN A 89 4.10 -15.86 -21.37
C ASN A 89 2.72 -16.51 -21.65
N TRP A 90 2.64 -17.33 -22.70
CA TRP A 90 1.40 -18.00 -23.14
C TRP A 90 0.20 -17.06 -23.32
N GLY A 91 0.44 -15.83 -23.79
CA GLY A 91 -0.59 -14.82 -23.98
C GLY A 91 -1.20 -14.28 -22.67
N LYS A 92 -0.56 -14.54 -21.52
CA LYS A 92 -0.95 -14.02 -20.21
C LYS A 92 0.17 -13.24 -19.58
N ARG A 93 -0.20 -12.31 -18.70
CA ARG A 93 0.73 -11.65 -17.79
C ARG A 93 0.87 -12.47 -16.52
N LEU A 94 2.11 -12.70 -16.12
CA LEU A 94 2.50 -13.35 -14.88
C LEU A 94 3.03 -12.29 -13.91
N VAL A 95 2.64 -12.35 -12.64
CA VAL A 95 3.13 -11.44 -11.59
C VAL A 95 3.46 -12.25 -10.34
N ALA A 96 4.67 -12.10 -9.81
CA ALA A 96 5.09 -12.78 -8.59
C ALA A 96 4.96 -11.86 -7.37
N VAL A 97 4.33 -12.35 -6.30
CA VAL A 97 4.12 -11.65 -5.03
C VAL A 97 4.32 -12.62 -3.87
N GLY A 98 5.23 -12.35 -2.94
CA GLY A 98 5.39 -13.17 -1.73
C GLY A 98 5.65 -14.67 -2.00
N GLY A 99 6.26 -15.00 -3.14
CA GLY A 99 6.46 -16.39 -3.58
C GLY A 99 5.26 -17.05 -4.29
N VAL A 100 4.13 -16.35 -4.42
CA VAL A 100 2.95 -16.78 -5.17
C VAL A 100 2.99 -16.19 -6.59
N LEU A 101 2.68 -17.01 -7.58
CA LEU A 101 2.58 -16.60 -8.98
C LEU A 101 1.12 -16.40 -9.39
N TYR A 102 0.79 -15.19 -9.82
CA TYR A 102 -0.51 -14.81 -10.34
C TYR A 102 -0.46 -14.79 -11.87
N SER A 103 -1.54 -15.22 -12.53
CA SER A 103 -1.65 -15.19 -14.00
C SER A 103 -2.98 -14.61 -14.45
N GLY A 104 -2.97 -13.69 -15.42
CA GLY A 104 -4.18 -13.06 -15.93
C GLY A 104 -3.93 -12.18 -17.14
N ASN A 105 -5.02 -11.64 -17.69
CA ASN A 105 -4.97 -10.71 -18.82
C ASN A 105 -5.06 -9.28 -18.29
N TRP A 106 -3.95 -8.76 -17.77
CA TRP A 106 -3.87 -7.42 -17.20
C TRP A 106 -3.03 -6.51 -18.09
N LYS A 107 -3.63 -5.40 -18.53
CA LYS A 107 -2.94 -4.38 -19.31
C LYS A 107 -2.25 -3.38 -18.39
N TYR A 108 -2.94 -2.96 -17.33
CA TYR A 108 -2.46 -2.01 -16.35
C TYR A 108 -2.20 -2.69 -15.01
N PHE A 109 -1.28 -2.12 -14.22
CA PHE A 109 -0.95 -2.68 -12.91
C PHE A 109 -2.14 -2.62 -11.95
N ALA A 110 -3.00 -1.60 -12.09
CA ALA A 110 -4.25 -1.50 -11.33
C ALA A 110 -5.21 -2.67 -11.58
N ASP A 111 -5.28 -3.20 -12.81
CA ASP A 111 -6.11 -4.37 -13.12
C ASP A 111 -5.64 -5.61 -12.33
N PHE A 112 -4.31 -5.76 -12.23
CA PHE A 112 -3.71 -6.80 -11.40
C PHE A 112 -3.95 -6.55 -9.91
N LEU A 113 -3.83 -5.31 -9.41
CA LEU A 113 -4.09 -5.01 -7.99
C LEU A 113 -5.50 -5.37 -7.56
N ASP A 114 -6.51 -5.17 -8.42
CA ASP A 114 -7.87 -5.64 -8.15
C ASP A 114 -7.91 -7.16 -8.00
N ALA A 115 -7.37 -7.89 -8.98
CA ALA A 115 -7.35 -9.36 -8.96
C ALA A 115 -6.56 -9.93 -7.77
N PHE A 116 -5.39 -9.35 -7.47
CA PHE A 116 -4.56 -9.68 -6.32
C PHE A 116 -5.33 -9.52 -5.02
N LEU A 117 -6.00 -8.37 -4.84
CA LEU A 117 -6.75 -8.09 -3.63
C LEU A 117 -7.92 -9.06 -3.44
N GLN A 118 -8.69 -9.32 -4.49
CA GLN A 118 -9.78 -10.30 -4.45
C GLN A 118 -9.26 -11.70 -4.08
N ALA A 119 -8.11 -12.10 -4.63
CA ALA A 119 -7.49 -13.38 -4.31
C ALA A 119 -7.00 -13.47 -2.85
N ARG A 120 -6.34 -12.43 -2.32
CA ARG A 120 -5.89 -12.39 -0.91
C ARG A 120 -7.07 -12.39 0.06
N PHE A 121 -8.17 -11.73 -0.31
CA PHE A 121 -9.35 -11.71 0.54
C PHE A 121 -10.14 -13.03 0.48
N GLY A 122 -10.07 -13.74 -0.65
CA GLY A 122 -10.65 -15.06 -0.85
C GLY A 122 -12.06 -14.99 -1.45
N GLY A 123 -12.35 -15.90 -2.38
CA GLY A 123 -13.61 -15.92 -3.14
C GLY A 123 -14.84 -15.96 -2.24
N ASP A 124 -14.84 -16.82 -1.22
CA ASP A 124 -15.96 -16.97 -0.28
C ASP A 124 -16.25 -15.67 0.48
N TRP A 125 -15.19 -14.94 0.90
CA TRP A 125 -15.35 -13.64 1.57
C TRP A 125 -15.95 -12.62 0.60
N THR A 126 -15.43 -12.54 -0.62
CA THR A 126 -15.94 -11.61 -1.63
C THR A 126 -17.40 -11.90 -1.97
N GLU A 127 -17.76 -13.17 -2.15
CA GLU A 127 -19.14 -13.59 -2.44
C GLU A 127 -20.09 -13.31 -1.27
N ALA A 128 -19.63 -13.51 -0.03
CA ALA A 128 -20.42 -13.12 1.14
C ALA A 128 -20.71 -11.61 1.14
N GLN A 129 -19.69 -10.78 0.82
CA GLN A 129 -19.85 -9.32 0.79
C GLN A 129 -20.79 -8.80 -0.30
N THR A 130 -20.94 -9.52 -1.43
CA THR A 130 -21.87 -9.07 -2.49
C THR A 130 -23.34 -9.21 -2.08
N LYS A 131 -23.64 -10.15 -1.20
CA LYS A 131 -24.99 -10.49 -0.71
C LYS A 131 -25.49 -9.59 0.43
N LEU A 132 -24.59 -8.87 1.11
CA LEU A 132 -24.94 -8.00 2.23
C LEU A 132 -25.64 -6.71 1.77
N ASP A 133 -26.37 -6.06 2.67
CA ASP A 133 -26.89 -4.72 2.42
C ASP A 133 -25.77 -3.67 2.47
N PRO A 134 -25.90 -2.54 1.75
CA PRO A 134 -24.84 -1.52 1.68
C PRO A 134 -24.31 -1.03 3.03
N ILE A 135 -25.16 -0.97 4.06
CA ILE A 135 -24.76 -0.53 5.41
C ILE A 135 -23.91 -1.58 6.16
N GLU A 136 -24.13 -2.85 5.85
CA GLU A 136 -23.44 -3.99 6.45
C GLU A 136 -22.16 -4.37 5.68
N LYS A 137 -22.06 -3.96 4.42
CA LYS A 137 -20.87 -4.20 3.59
C LYS A 137 -19.61 -3.63 4.22
N HIS A 138 -18.53 -4.37 4.01
CA HIS A 138 -17.19 -3.93 4.31
C HIS A 138 -16.82 -2.68 3.48
N PRO A 139 -16.15 -1.66 4.07
CA PRO A 139 -15.79 -0.44 3.34
C PRO A 139 -15.04 -0.68 2.03
N LEU A 140 -14.16 -1.68 2.01
CA LEU A 140 -13.41 -2.06 0.80
C LEU A 140 -14.31 -2.48 -0.37
N THR A 141 -15.38 -3.24 -0.09
CA THR A 141 -16.36 -3.67 -1.10
C THR A 141 -17.13 -2.47 -1.65
N LEU A 142 -17.50 -1.53 -0.78
CA LEU A 142 -18.18 -0.30 -1.18
C LEU A 142 -17.27 0.58 -2.05
N TRP A 143 -16.01 0.78 -1.65
CA TRP A 143 -15.03 1.52 -2.42
C TRP A 143 -14.79 0.92 -3.80
N ARG A 144 -14.62 -0.41 -3.87
CA ARG A 144 -14.49 -1.12 -5.15
C ARG A 144 -15.69 -0.87 -6.07
N THR A 145 -16.89 -1.06 -5.53
CA THR A 145 -18.13 -0.89 -6.31
C THR A 145 -18.25 0.52 -6.86
N ARG A 146 -18.03 1.53 -6.02
CA ARG A 146 -18.07 2.95 -6.40
C ARG A 146 -16.97 3.32 -7.38
N ALA A 147 -15.76 2.79 -7.21
CA ALA A 147 -14.64 2.99 -8.13
C ALA A 147 -14.96 2.44 -9.54
N LEU A 148 -15.55 1.24 -9.64
CA LEU A 148 -15.94 0.65 -10.91
C LEU A 148 -17.06 1.43 -11.60
N ILE A 149 -18.06 1.90 -10.85
CA ILE A 149 -19.14 2.76 -11.37
C ILE A 149 -18.55 4.07 -11.91
N TYR A 150 -17.65 4.71 -11.14
CA TYR A 150 -16.98 5.94 -11.54
C TYR A 150 -16.13 5.76 -12.80
N ALA A 151 -15.30 4.70 -12.86
CA ALA A 151 -14.48 4.38 -14.02
C ALA A 151 -15.34 4.18 -15.27
N LYS A 152 -16.41 3.38 -15.16
CA LYS A 152 -17.34 3.12 -16.27
C LYS A 152 -17.96 4.41 -16.80
N LYS A 153 -18.38 5.32 -15.93
CA LYS A 153 -18.93 6.63 -16.31
C LYS A 153 -17.87 7.50 -16.98
N ALA A 154 -16.66 7.58 -16.41
CA ALA A 154 -15.58 8.43 -16.91
C ALA A 154 -15.01 7.97 -18.27
N LEU A 155 -15.07 6.67 -18.56
CA LEU A 155 -14.56 6.06 -19.79
C LEU A 155 -15.63 5.88 -20.87
N MET A 156 -16.89 6.21 -20.60
CA MET A 156 -17.96 6.07 -21.57
C MET A 156 -17.68 6.95 -22.81
N GLY A 157 -17.55 6.32 -23.98
CA GLY A 157 -17.21 6.99 -25.23
C GLY A 157 -15.76 7.50 -25.33
N ALA A 158 -14.90 7.18 -24.36
CA ALA A 158 -13.48 7.53 -24.39
C ALA A 158 -12.66 6.52 -25.22
N PRO A 159 -11.51 6.92 -25.78
CA PRO A 159 -10.53 5.99 -26.34
C PRO A 159 -10.12 4.93 -25.31
N GLN A 160 -9.80 3.73 -25.80
CA GLN A 160 -9.50 2.55 -24.97
C GLN A 160 -8.28 2.74 -24.02
N ASP A 161 -7.42 3.72 -24.31
CA ASP A 161 -6.18 4.00 -23.57
C ASP A 161 -6.26 5.27 -22.70
N LYS A 162 -7.45 5.86 -22.55
CA LYS A 162 -7.63 7.04 -21.69
C LYS A 162 -7.59 6.60 -20.22
N GLY A 163 -6.68 7.19 -19.44
CA GLY A 163 -6.67 7.06 -17.99
C GLY A 163 -7.82 7.83 -17.32
N VAL A 164 -8.16 7.45 -16.08
CA VAL A 164 -9.14 8.15 -15.23
C VAL A 164 -8.40 8.75 -14.03
N LEU A 165 -8.62 10.04 -13.76
CA LEU A 165 -8.17 10.62 -12.50
C LEU A 165 -9.06 10.08 -11.37
N PRO A 166 -8.50 9.55 -10.28
CA PRO A 166 -9.31 8.85 -9.27
C PRO A 166 -10.23 9.81 -8.50
N ASN A 167 -11.44 9.33 -8.20
CA ASN A 167 -12.27 9.87 -7.12
C ASN A 167 -11.83 9.27 -5.77
N GLY A 168 -12.48 9.69 -4.69
CA GLY A 168 -12.18 9.20 -3.33
C GLY A 168 -12.23 7.68 -3.21
N SER A 169 -13.32 7.06 -3.65
CA SER A 169 -13.48 5.59 -3.57
C SER A 169 -12.39 4.82 -4.35
N MET A 170 -12.03 5.29 -5.55
CA MET A 170 -10.98 4.68 -6.37
C MET A 170 -9.60 4.83 -5.73
N ALA A 171 -9.27 6.03 -5.23
CA ALA A 171 -8.01 6.28 -4.53
C ALA A 171 -7.90 5.44 -3.25
N ALA A 172 -8.97 5.33 -2.46
CA ALA A 172 -9.01 4.48 -1.27
C ALA A 172 -8.75 3.01 -1.61
N TYR A 173 -9.43 2.49 -2.63
CA TYR A 173 -9.36 1.09 -3.02
C TYR A 173 -7.96 0.71 -3.54
N PHE A 174 -7.45 1.45 -4.54
CA PHE A 174 -6.15 1.12 -5.14
C PHE A 174 -4.96 1.52 -4.26
N GLY A 175 -5.09 2.57 -3.45
CA GLY A 175 -4.09 2.90 -2.42
C GLY A 175 -3.96 1.78 -1.41
N PHE A 176 -5.09 1.26 -0.91
CA PHE A 176 -5.12 0.11 -0.02
C PHE A 176 -4.57 -1.17 -0.67
N ALA A 177 -5.01 -1.48 -1.90
CA ALA A 177 -4.53 -2.66 -2.63
C ALA A 177 -3.02 -2.62 -2.84
N TYR A 178 -2.48 -1.43 -3.11
CA TYR A 178 -1.05 -1.25 -3.30
C TYR A 178 -0.25 -1.33 -1.99
N ASP A 179 -0.75 -0.79 -0.87
CA ASP A 179 -0.12 -1.01 0.44
C ASP A 179 -0.10 -2.50 0.81
N LEU A 180 -1.19 -3.23 0.56
CA LEU A 180 -1.25 -4.68 0.78
C LEU A 180 -0.24 -5.42 -0.10
N TYR A 181 -0.16 -5.05 -1.38
CA TYR A 181 0.85 -5.59 -2.30
C TYR A 181 2.28 -5.30 -1.81
N VAL A 182 2.54 -4.07 -1.36
CA VAL A 182 3.86 -3.68 -0.84
C VAL A 182 4.24 -4.55 0.34
N VAL A 183 3.34 -4.75 1.31
CA VAL A 183 3.60 -5.59 2.48
C VAL A 183 3.82 -7.05 2.07
N ASP A 184 2.91 -7.65 1.30
CA ASP A 184 2.99 -9.06 0.91
C ASP A 184 4.16 -9.38 -0.04
N HIS A 185 4.60 -8.41 -0.84
CA HIS A 185 5.74 -8.59 -1.76
C HIS A 185 7.09 -8.45 -1.05
N ASN A 186 7.19 -7.53 -0.10
CA ASN A 186 8.44 -7.16 0.56
C ASN A 186 8.66 -7.91 1.86
N ASN A 187 7.59 -8.27 2.53
CA ASN A 187 7.54 -8.97 3.80
C ASN A 187 6.56 -10.16 3.70
N ASN A 188 6.46 -10.97 4.76
CA ASN A 188 5.35 -11.92 4.86
C ASN A 188 4.12 -11.20 5.42
N LEU A 189 3.01 -11.19 4.67
CA LEU A 189 1.76 -10.63 5.18
C LEU A 189 1.26 -11.50 6.34
N ASP A 190 1.20 -10.93 7.54
CA ASP A 190 0.68 -11.60 8.73
C ASP A 190 -0.81 -11.98 8.54
N ASP A 191 -1.12 -13.25 8.74
CA ASP A 191 -2.49 -13.78 8.68
C ASP A 191 -3.41 -13.07 9.68
N ARG A 192 -2.90 -12.70 10.87
CA ARG A 192 -3.69 -11.96 11.86
C ARG A 192 -4.05 -10.58 11.34
N LEU A 193 -3.10 -9.84 10.77
CA LEU A 193 -3.39 -8.55 10.14
C LEU A 193 -4.41 -8.72 9.00
N LEU A 194 -4.25 -9.73 8.13
CA LEU A 194 -5.18 -10.00 7.05
C LEU A 194 -6.61 -10.31 7.55
N GLN A 195 -6.77 -11.06 8.64
CA GLN A 195 -8.09 -11.30 9.24
C GLN A 195 -8.73 -10.02 9.78
N ARG A 196 -7.94 -9.15 10.42
CA ARG A 196 -8.42 -7.86 10.91
C ARG A 196 -8.82 -6.93 9.77
N LEU A 197 -8.08 -6.97 8.65
CA LEU A 197 -8.41 -6.25 7.42
C LEU A 197 -9.69 -6.75 6.74
N LYS A 198 -10.10 -8.00 6.98
CA LYS A 198 -11.39 -8.57 6.54
C LYS A 198 -12.55 -8.25 7.47
N ASN A 199 -12.24 -7.93 8.74
CA ASN A 199 -13.22 -7.63 9.76
C ASN A 199 -13.63 -6.15 9.68
N ARG A 200 -14.92 -5.91 9.41
CA ARG A 200 -15.49 -4.57 9.21
C ARG A 200 -15.23 -3.60 10.37
N GLU A 201 -15.29 -4.07 11.62
CA GLU A 201 -15.15 -3.22 12.81
C GLU A 201 -13.68 -2.87 13.10
N GLN A 202 -12.77 -3.78 12.77
CA GLN A 202 -11.33 -3.61 13.00
C GLN A 202 -10.61 -3.00 11.80
N PHE A 203 -11.27 -2.91 10.65
CA PHE A 203 -10.70 -2.50 9.37
C PHE A 203 -9.97 -1.16 9.43
N GLN A 204 -10.54 -0.14 10.11
CA GLN A 204 -9.92 1.19 10.14
C GLN A 204 -8.54 1.16 10.82
N GLY A 205 -8.44 0.53 11.99
CA GLY A 205 -7.17 0.40 12.71
C GLY A 205 -6.16 -0.43 11.92
N ALA A 206 -6.59 -1.61 11.44
CA ALA A 206 -5.75 -2.52 10.67
C ALA A 206 -5.27 -1.91 9.33
N ARG A 207 -6.10 -1.10 8.67
CA ARG A 207 -5.70 -0.35 7.46
C ARG A 207 -4.59 0.66 7.76
N HIS A 208 -4.64 1.31 8.92
CA HIS A 208 -3.61 2.28 9.31
C HIS A 208 -2.31 1.61 9.74
N GLU A 209 -2.39 0.44 10.38
CA GLU A 209 -1.22 -0.43 10.63
C GLU A 209 -0.56 -0.86 9.31
N LEU A 210 -1.36 -1.31 8.33
CA LEU A 210 -0.88 -1.66 6.99
C LEU A 210 -0.16 -0.48 6.32
N PHE A 211 -0.72 0.73 6.41
CA PHE A 211 -0.07 1.95 5.90
C PHE A 211 1.28 2.22 6.58
N ALA A 212 1.35 2.10 7.91
CA ALA A 212 2.60 2.33 8.66
C ALA A 212 3.67 1.30 8.26
N GLU A 213 3.30 0.03 8.12
CA GLU A 213 4.19 -1.05 7.68
C GLU A 213 4.68 -0.81 6.24
N ALA A 214 3.77 -0.54 5.30
CA ALA A 214 4.12 -0.23 3.92
C ALA A 214 5.03 1.01 3.82
N THR A 215 4.84 2.01 4.69
CA THR A 215 5.70 3.20 4.76
C THR A 215 7.11 2.86 5.23
N CYS A 216 7.26 1.99 6.23
CA CYS A 216 8.57 1.51 6.69
C CYS A 216 9.31 0.76 5.57
N LEU A 217 8.60 -0.10 4.84
CA LEU A 217 9.17 -0.84 3.70
C LEU A 217 9.59 0.10 2.56
N ARG A 218 8.80 1.13 2.25
CA ARG A 218 9.16 2.17 1.28
C ARG A 218 10.40 2.97 1.69
N ALA A 219 10.59 3.19 2.99
CA ALA A 219 11.80 3.82 3.54
C ALA A 219 13.04 2.90 3.53
N GLY A 220 12.86 1.62 3.19
CA GLY A 220 13.91 0.60 3.08
C GLY A 220 14.22 -0.14 4.38
N PHE A 221 13.30 -0.12 5.33
CA PHE A 221 13.41 -0.92 6.56
C PHE A 221 12.94 -2.35 6.29
N THR A 222 13.45 -3.29 7.08
CA THR A 222 12.79 -4.58 7.28
C THR A 222 11.82 -4.47 8.46
N VAL A 223 10.76 -5.27 8.47
CA VAL A 223 9.72 -5.24 9.51
C VAL A 223 9.62 -6.62 10.15
N ALA A 224 9.54 -6.64 11.49
CA ALA A 224 9.27 -7.83 12.28
C ALA A 224 8.15 -7.54 13.29
N HIS A 225 7.05 -8.30 13.23
CA HIS A 225 5.97 -8.22 14.20
C HIS A 225 6.38 -8.93 15.50
N GLU A 226 6.01 -8.35 16.64
CA GLU A 226 6.21 -9.01 17.92
C GLU A 226 5.14 -10.09 18.15
N ASP A 227 5.53 -11.19 18.79
CA ASP A 227 4.58 -12.22 19.22
C ASP A 227 3.71 -11.66 20.36
N ALA A 228 2.50 -11.22 19.99
CA ALA A 228 1.53 -10.63 20.91
C ALA A 228 0.67 -11.67 21.67
N THR A 229 1.21 -12.86 21.91
CA THR A 229 0.58 -13.91 22.73
C THR A 229 0.85 -13.76 24.23
N ASP A 230 1.79 -12.90 24.64
CA ASP A 230 2.05 -12.59 26.05
C ASP A 230 1.16 -11.42 26.53
N PRO A 231 0.11 -11.67 27.34
CA PRO A 231 -0.77 -10.61 27.84
C PRO A 231 -0.13 -9.75 28.93
N SER A 232 1.04 -10.13 29.46
CA SER A 232 1.73 -9.40 30.53
C SER A 232 2.47 -8.16 30.03
N ARG A 233 2.63 -8.01 28.71
CA ARG A 233 3.35 -6.91 28.08
C ARG A 233 2.50 -6.22 27.02
N ARG A 234 2.65 -4.89 26.93
CA ARG A 234 2.09 -4.12 25.82
C ARG A 234 3.10 -4.15 24.68
N HIS A 235 2.81 -4.96 23.68
CA HIS A 235 3.63 -5.07 22.47
C HIS A 235 3.42 -3.89 21.55
N VAL A 236 4.49 -3.42 20.93
CA VAL A 236 4.37 -2.46 19.85
C VAL A 236 3.78 -3.13 18.60
N GLU A 237 3.24 -2.37 17.65
CA GLU A 237 2.63 -3.00 16.46
C GLU A 237 3.66 -3.82 15.68
N PHE A 238 4.88 -3.29 15.51
CA PHE A 238 6.03 -4.01 14.97
C PHE A 238 7.34 -3.26 15.22
N ILE A 239 8.45 -3.93 14.94
CA ILE A 239 9.80 -3.36 14.94
C ILE A 239 10.27 -3.15 13.51
N ALA A 240 10.66 -1.92 13.18
CA ALA A 240 11.30 -1.60 11.91
C ALA A 240 12.82 -1.54 12.10
N THR A 241 13.58 -2.24 11.26
CA THR A 241 15.05 -2.27 11.32
C THR A 241 15.63 -1.70 10.04
N ASP A 242 16.51 -0.70 10.17
CA ASP A 242 17.29 -0.21 9.04
C ASP A 242 18.45 -1.18 8.77
N PRO A 243 18.48 -1.87 7.62
CA PRO A 243 19.47 -2.92 7.38
C PRO A 243 20.90 -2.36 7.21
N GLN A 244 21.05 -1.08 6.87
CA GLN A 244 22.36 -0.44 6.67
C GLN A 244 23.04 -0.09 7.98
N SER A 245 22.30 0.50 8.93
CA SER A 245 22.84 0.94 10.22
C SER A 245 22.57 -0.04 11.38
N GLY A 246 21.66 -1.00 11.20
CA GLY A 246 21.17 -1.87 12.27
C GLY A 246 20.26 -1.17 13.28
N ILE A 247 19.91 0.11 13.07
CA ILE A 247 19.02 0.87 13.97
C ILE A 247 17.63 0.25 13.94
N ARG A 248 17.10 -0.02 15.13
CA ARG A 248 15.77 -0.60 15.35
C ARG A 248 14.84 0.46 15.95
N LEU A 249 13.65 0.59 15.39
CA LEU A 249 12.60 1.48 15.85
C LEU A 249 11.39 0.65 16.26
N ALA A 250 10.84 0.95 17.43
CA ALA A 250 9.49 0.53 17.77
C ALA A 250 8.49 1.39 16.98
N VAL A 251 7.51 0.75 16.34
CA VAL A 251 6.51 1.46 15.53
C VAL A 251 5.12 1.27 16.09
N GLU A 252 4.42 2.39 16.25
CA GLU A 252 3.03 2.45 16.68
C GLU A 252 2.15 3.09 15.61
N ALA A 253 1.03 2.45 15.29
CA ALA A 253 0.01 3.00 14.41
C ALA A 253 -1.28 3.24 15.21
N LYS A 254 -1.85 4.45 15.08
CA LYS A 254 -3.12 4.83 15.70
C LYS A 254 -3.98 5.62 14.71
N SER A 255 -5.24 5.24 14.56
CA SER A 255 -6.19 6.00 13.74
C SER A 255 -7.30 6.57 14.63
N ARG A 256 -7.68 7.83 14.37
CA ARG A 256 -8.79 8.48 15.08
C ARG A 256 -10.12 7.94 14.57
N HIS A 257 -10.79 7.15 15.40
CA HIS A 257 -12.17 6.75 15.13
C HIS A 257 -13.10 7.95 15.23
N ARG A 258 -14.02 8.06 14.28
CA ARG A 258 -15.07 9.08 14.24
C ARG A 258 -16.41 8.41 14.00
N PRO A 259 -17.48 8.81 14.69
CA PRO A 259 -18.80 8.22 14.49
C PRO A 259 -19.24 8.25 13.02
N GLY A 260 -19.80 7.15 12.52
CA GLY A 260 -20.33 7.06 11.14
C GLY A 260 -19.29 7.10 10.01
N VAL A 261 -17.99 7.07 10.33
CA VAL A 261 -16.89 7.14 9.36
C VAL A 261 -16.19 5.77 9.29
N ILE A 262 -15.93 5.25 8.08
CA ILE A 262 -15.25 3.94 7.85
C ILE A 262 -15.79 2.84 8.78
N ALA A 263 -17.05 2.45 8.59
CA ALA A 263 -17.72 1.39 9.33
C ALA A 263 -17.85 1.57 10.86
N GLN A 264 -17.46 2.73 11.41
CA GLN A 264 -17.69 3.06 12.82
C GLN A 264 -19.17 3.32 13.09
N PHE A 265 -19.63 2.89 14.27
CA PHE A 265 -21.01 3.11 14.72
C PHE A 265 -21.31 4.61 14.97
N GLY A 266 -22.57 5.00 14.81
CA GLY A 266 -23.04 6.36 15.04
C GLY A 266 -23.23 7.19 13.77
N ALA A 267 -23.72 8.42 13.92
CA ALA A 267 -23.94 9.34 12.82
C ALA A 267 -22.68 10.19 12.59
N PRO A 268 -22.31 10.49 11.33
CA PRO A 268 -21.22 11.42 11.03
C PRO A 268 -21.44 12.78 11.71
N GLU A 269 -20.41 13.26 12.40
CA GLU A 269 -20.41 14.60 12.96
C GLU A 269 -20.31 15.66 11.85
N ALA A 270 -20.84 16.85 12.11
CA ALA A 270 -20.67 17.98 11.19
C ALA A 270 -19.18 18.31 11.05
N GLU A 271 -18.76 18.73 9.84
CA GLU A 271 -17.33 18.91 9.58
C GLU A 271 -16.65 19.87 10.57
N ASP A 272 -17.29 20.97 10.95
CA ASP A 272 -16.74 21.94 11.91
C ASP A 272 -16.59 21.41 13.34
N GLN A 273 -17.28 20.33 13.70
CA GLN A 273 -17.26 19.74 15.04
C GLN A 273 -16.10 18.77 15.24
N ALA A 274 -15.54 18.21 14.16
CA ALA A 274 -14.46 17.22 14.24
C ALA A 274 -13.24 17.78 15.01
N ASP A 275 -12.93 17.19 16.16
CA ASP A 275 -11.91 17.68 17.09
C ASP A 275 -10.46 17.35 16.68
N PHE A 276 -9.50 18.03 17.31
CA PHE A 276 -8.03 17.83 17.17
C PHE A 276 -7.40 17.12 18.39
N LYS A 277 -8.16 16.32 19.14
CA LYS A 277 -7.70 15.62 20.35
C LYS A 277 -6.96 14.33 19.98
N PHE A 278 -5.75 14.49 19.45
CA PHE A 278 -4.86 13.36 19.14
C PHE A 278 -3.98 12.95 20.32
N SER A 279 -3.94 13.74 21.40
CA SER A 279 -3.02 13.53 22.52
C SER A 279 -3.16 12.17 23.19
N ARG A 280 -4.39 11.65 23.28
CA ARG A 280 -4.65 10.33 23.86
C ARG A 280 -4.02 9.22 23.03
N LEU A 281 -4.16 9.25 21.71
CA LEU A 281 -3.59 8.25 20.80
C LEU A 281 -2.07 8.16 20.94
N VAL A 282 -1.40 9.32 21.00
CA VAL A 282 0.05 9.40 21.17
C VAL A 282 0.46 8.95 22.57
N ASN A 283 -0.27 9.33 23.63
CA ASN A 283 -0.01 8.84 24.99
C ASN A 283 -0.18 7.32 25.09
N ASP A 284 -1.19 6.74 24.44
CA ASP A 284 -1.40 5.29 24.44
C ASP A 284 -0.22 4.56 23.78
N ALA A 285 0.36 5.13 22.73
CA ALA A 285 1.60 4.64 22.10
C ALA A 285 2.82 4.76 23.03
N ILE A 286 3.03 5.93 23.65
CA ILE A 286 4.12 6.16 24.62
C ILE A 286 4.04 5.21 25.82
N ALA A 287 2.82 4.92 26.28
CA ALA A 287 2.58 4.06 27.44
C ALA A 287 2.99 2.59 27.23
N LYS A 288 3.36 2.19 26.01
CA LYS A 288 3.96 0.86 25.75
C LYS A 288 5.42 0.77 26.24
N GLN A 289 6.06 1.91 26.58
CA GLN A 289 7.37 1.97 27.23
C GLN A 289 8.43 1.11 26.54
N SER A 290 8.54 1.23 25.21
CA SER A 290 9.57 0.54 24.46
C SER A 290 10.97 0.97 24.90
N THR A 291 11.89 0.00 24.93
CA THR A 291 13.33 0.26 25.11
C THR A 291 14.00 0.72 23.81
N LEU A 292 13.28 0.68 22.69
CA LEU A 292 13.74 1.16 21.39
C LEU A 292 13.22 2.58 21.12
N PRO A 293 13.96 3.39 20.33
CA PRO A 293 13.44 4.63 19.78
C PRO A 293 12.06 4.45 19.13
N LEU A 294 11.13 5.38 19.38
CA LEU A 294 9.71 5.22 19.08
C LEU A 294 9.27 6.09 17.89
N ALA A 295 8.72 5.45 16.85
CA ALA A 295 8.04 6.11 15.74
C ALA A 295 6.52 5.91 15.84
N ILE A 296 5.74 6.99 15.82
CA ILE A 296 4.28 6.96 15.99
C ILE A 296 3.62 7.52 14.73
N PHE A 297 2.75 6.74 14.12
CA PHE A 297 1.91 7.12 12.98
C PHE A 297 0.48 7.37 13.46
N VAL A 298 -0.03 8.58 13.25
CA VAL A 298 -1.37 9.00 13.65
C VAL A 298 -2.20 9.41 12.44
N ASP A 299 -3.20 8.62 12.09
CA ASP A 299 -4.23 9.05 11.15
C ASP A 299 -5.26 9.92 11.87
N THR A 300 -5.33 11.18 11.44
CA THR A 300 -6.20 12.20 12.02
C THR A 300 -7.67 12.02 11.62
N ASN A 301 -7.90 11.32 10.50
CA ASN A 301 -9.21 11.03 9.92
C ASN A 301 -10.11 12.28 9.86
N LEU A 302 -9.56 13.44 9.55
CA LEU A 302 -10.26 14.72 9.55
C LEU A 302 -11.04 14.93 8.25
N PRO A 303 -12.26 15.49 8.31
CA PRO A 303 -12.93 16.01 7.12
C PRO A 303 -12.04 17.03 6.39
N PRO A 304 -12.08 17.10 5.04
CA PRO A 304 -11.14 17.90 4.25
C PRO A 304 -11.00 19.36 4.69
N ARG A 305 -12.12 20.02 5.04
CA ARG A 305 -12.07 21.41 5.50
C ARG A 305 -11.35 21.56 6.83
N ARG A 306 -11.51 20.61 7.76
CA ARG A 306 -10.81 20.62 9.05
C ARG A 306 -9.34 20.23 8.94
N ALA A 307 -9.03 19.32 8.02
CA ALA A 307 -7.66 18.94 7.73
C ALA A 307 -6.83 20.18 7.38
N ARG A 308 -7.34 21.08 6.52
CA ARG A 308 -6.67 22.36 6.21
C ARG A 308 -6.36 23.21 7.44
N ASN A 309 -7.23 23.23 8.45
CA ASN A 309 -6.97 23.98 9.69
C ASN A 309 -5.88 23.34 10.56
N PHE A 310 -5.68 22.03 10.45
CA PHE A 310 -4.69 21.28 11.23
C PHE A 310 -3.33 21.18 10.52
N PHE A 311 -3.33 20.91 9.21
CA PHE A 311 -2.12 20.73 8.39
C PHE A 311 -1.66 22.02 7.70
N GLY A 312 -2.55 23.00 7.53
CA GLY A 312 -2.28 24.25 6.82
C GLY A 312 -2.48 24.16 5.30
N GLU A 313 -2.15 25.26 4.62
CA GLU A 313 -2.16 25.32 3.15
C GLU A 313 -1.07 24.42 2.54
N PRO A 314 -1.27 23.91 1.31
CA PRO A 314 -0.26 23.15 0.62
C PRO A 314 0.84 24.12 0.18
N ALA A 315 2.05 23.95 0.72
CA ALA A 315 3.22 24.69 0.26
C ALA A 315 4.42 23.74 0.23
N PRO A 316 5.46 24.01 -0.58
CA PRO A 316 6.63 23.13 -0.70
C PRO A 316 7.35 22.84 0.63
N LYS A 317 7.01 23.56 1.72
CA LYS A 317 7.33 23.20 3.10
C LYS A 317 6.08 23.44 3.98
N PRO A 318 5.37 22.40 4.45
CA PRO A 318 4.23 22.59 5.34
C PRO A 318 4.70 23.26 6.63
N VAL A 319 4.13 24.43 6.95
CA VAL A 319 4.41 25.11 8.22
C VAL A 319 3.49 24.52 9.27
N ALA A 320 4.08 23.94 10.33
CA ALA A 320 3.32 23.41 11.46
C ALA A 320 2.32 24.46 11.99
N THR A 321 1.04 24.11 11.99
CA THR A 321 -0.01 24.99 12.51
C THR A 321 0.13 25.19 14.02
N ARG A 322 -0.55 26.22 14.56
CA ARG A 322 -0.61 26.45 16.01
C ARG A 322 -1.07 25.23 16.80
N TYR A 323 -1.96 24.41 16.22
CA TYR A 323 -2.48 23.20 16.87
C TYR A 323 -1.41 22.12 16.99
N LEU A 324 -0.68 21.86 15.90
CA LEU A 324 0.39 20.89 15.90
C LEU A 324 1.53 21.30 16.86
N LYS A 325 1.93 22.58 16.84
CA LYS A 325 2.91 23.13 17.77
C LYS A 325 2.49 22.93 19.22
N ALA A 326 1.25 23.27 19.56
CA ALA A 326 0.71 23.08 20.91
C ALA A 326 0.68 21.60 21.35
N ILE A 327 0.42 20.66 20.43
CA ILE A 327 0.48 19.22 20.72
C ILE A 327 1.92 18.81 21.05
N ILE A 328 2.88 19.17 20.19
CA ILE A 328 4.30 18.83 20.33
C ILE A 328 4.88 19.42 21.63
N GLU A 329 4.74 20.74 21.81
CA GLU A 329 5.20 21.45 23.01
C GLU A 329 4.53 20.92 24.28
N GLY A 330 3.25 20.56 24.18
CA GLY A 330 2.51 19.94 25.27
C GLY A 330 3.09 18.59 25.71
N PHE A 331 3.57 17.76 24.78
CA PHE A 331 4.28 16.52 25.14
C PHE A 331 5.61 16.81 25.81
N ARG A 332 6.43 17.69 25.22
CA ARG A 332 7.73 18.04 25.78
C ARG A 332 7.62 18.56 27.21
N LYS A 333 6.69 19.50 27.45
CA LYS A 333 6.45 20.09 28.77
C LYS A 333 6.01 19.06 29.80
N ARG A 334 5.11 18.13 29.44
CA ARG A 334 4.62 17.10 30.36
C ARG A 334 5.65 16.01 30.68
N ASN A 335 6.69 15.87 29.85
CA ASN A 335 7.74 14.86 30.02
C ASN A 335 9.07 15.52 30.41
N GLY A 336 9.03 16.51 31.31
CA GLY A 336 10.24 17.09 31.92
C GLY A 336 11.16 17.83 30.95
N GLY A 337 10.64 18.32 29.82
CA GLY A 337 11.45 18.97 28.79
C GLY A 337 11.95 18.03 27.69
N HIS A 338 11.61 16.73 27.75
CA HIS A 338 11.98 15.73 26.76
C HIS A 338 10.82 15.31 25.87
N ASP A 339 11.14 14.96 24.62
CA ASP A 339 10.20 14.36 23.69
C ASP A 339 10.16 12.83 23.95
N PRO A 340 9.00 12.25 24.33
CA PRO A 340 8.88 10.83 24.68
C PRO A 340 8.80 9.90 23.46
N TYR A 341 9.13 10.41 22.27
CA TYR A 341 9.14 9.72 20.99
C TYR A 341 10.31 10.25 20.16
N ASN A 342 10.59 9.60 19.03
CA ASN A 342 11.65 9.97 18.11
C ASN A 342 11.09 10.54 16.81
N LEU A 343 9.98 9.98 16.34
CA LEU A 343 9.28 10.44 15.15
C LEU A 343 7.77 10.40 15.40
N LEU A 344 7.09 11.49 15.07
CA LEU A 344 5.63 11.57 15.09
C LEU A 344 5.15 11.97 13.69
N VAL A 345 4.45 11.07 13.02
CA VAL A 345 3.88 11.29 11.68
C VAL A 345 2.37 11.42 11.81
N PHE A 346 1.82 12.58 11.48
CA PHE A 346 0.39 12.75 11.31
C PHE A 346 0.04 12.61 9.83
N THR A 347 -1.01 11.86 9.54
CA THR A 347 -1.57 11.73 8.18
C THR A 347 -3.06 12.04 8.18
N ASN A 348 -3.56 12.41 7.00
CA ASN A 348 -4.98 12.45 6.70
C ASN A 348 -5.20 12.02 5.26
N PHE A 349 -5.87 10.88 5.09
CA PHE A 349 -6.23 10.34 3.78
C PHE A 349 -7.76 10.31 3.65
N PRO A 350 -8.40 11.47 3.42
CA PRO A 350 -9.85 11.66 3.55
C PRO A 350 -10.64 11.14 2.35
N HIS A 351 -10.16 10.09 1.68
CA HIS A 351 -10.77 9.48 0.50
C HIS A 351 -12.27 9.19 0.67
N HIS A 352 -12.65 8.74 1.87
CA HIS A 352 -14.02 8.35 2.22
C HIS A 352 -14.96 9.55 2.47
N TYR A 353 -14.43 10.77 2.59
CA TYR A 353 -15.21 12.01 2.60
C TYR A 353 -15.46 12.55 1.18
N GLY A 354 -14.76 12.02 0.16
CA GLY A 354 -14.92 12.45 -1.22
C GLY A 354 -16.28 12.05 -1.79
N ARG A 355 -16.84 12.91 -2.65
CA ARG A 355 -18.04 12.58 -3.42
C ARG A 355 -17.71 11.64 -4.57
N ASP A 356 -18.68 10.83 -4.96
CA ASP A 356 -18.48 9.78 -5.97
C ASP A 356 -18.18 10.32 -7.37
N ASP A 357 -18.56 11.57 -7.67
CA ASP A 357 -18.37 12.24 -8.96
C ASP A 357 -17.29 13.34 -8.94
N GLU A 358 -16.66 13.57 -7.80
CA GLU A 358 -15.58 14.55 -7.63
C GLU A 358 -14.20 13.85 -7.61
N ARG A 359 -13.14 14.64 -7.81
CA ARG A 359 -11.77 14.13 -7.67
C ARG A 359 -11.48 13.74 -6.21
N ASP A 360 -10.56 12.80 -6.03
CA ASP A 360 -10.07 12.44 -4.70
C ASP A 360 -9.68 13.68 -3.90
N PRO A 361 -10.17 13.83 -2.66
CA PRO A 361 -9.77 14.95 -1.81
C PRO A 361 -8.26 14.93 -1.54
N ARG A 362 -7.72 16.11 -1.24
CA ARG A 362 -6.29 16.28 -0.91
C ARG A 362 -5.90 15.38 0.26
N ARG A 363 -4.76 14.71 0.11
CA ARG A 363 -4.05 13.99 1.18
C ARG A 363 -3.12 14.96 1.90
N ASP A 364 -3.08 14.85 3.23
CA ASP A 364 -2.20 15.66 4.06
C ASP A 364 -1.33 14.77 4.94
N TRP A 365 -0.12 15.23 5.19
CA TRP A 365 0.77 14.60 6.15
C TRP A 365 1.74 15.64 6.70
N ILE A 366 2.26 15.37 7.89
CA ILE A 366 3.36 16.13 8.49
C ILE A 366 4.11 15.23 9.45
N ALA A 367 5.44 15.32 9.41
CA ALA A 367 6.30 14.60 10.32
C ALA A 367 7.02 15.57 11.26
N HIS A 368 7.14 15.17 12.53
CA HIS A 368 7.95 15.85 13.52
C HIS A 368 9.00 14.88 14.05
N ILE A 369 10.27 15.20 13.77
CA ILE A 369 11.41 14.53 14.39
C ILE A 369 11.68 15.22 15.73
N ALA A 370 11.77 14.43 16.79
CA ALA A 370 12.02 14.91 18.13
C ALA A 370 13.33 15.72 18.22
N GLN A 371 13.31 16.81 18.96
CA GLN A 371 14.47 17.68 19.16
C GLN A 371 15.20 17.36 20.45
N ALA A 372 14.48 16.85 21.45
CA ALA A 372 15.04 16.46 22.75
C ALA A 372 14.55 15.05 23.15
N PRO A 373 14.80 14.00 22.33
CA PRO A 373 14.25 12.68 22.60
C PRO A 373 14.81 12.06 23.87
N VAL A 374 13.98 11.28 24.59
CA VAL A 374 14.44 10.49 25.75
C VAL A 374 15.48 9.43 25.32
N LEU A 375 15.24 8.76 24.18
CA LEU A 375 16.15 7.79 23.59
C LEU A 375 16.77 8.38 22.33
N THR A 376 18.09 8.47 22.25
CA THR A 376 18.78 9.04 21.08
C THR A 376 18.87 8.04 19.93
N VAL A 377 18.72 8.50 18.69
CA VAL A 377 19.01 7.72 17.48
C VAL A 377 20.38 8.15 16.95
N PRO A 378 21.38 7.25 16.84
CA PRO A 378 22.74 7.62 16.43
C PRO A 378 22.83 8.25 15.03
N ASN A 379 21.97 7.83 14.10
CA ASN A 379 21.87 8.39 12.76
C ASN A 379 20.45 8.95 12.50
N PRO A 380 20.23 10.27 12.61
CA PRO A 380 18.92 10.87 12.43
C PRO A 380 18.38 10.76 10.99
N ASP A 381 19.22 10.50 9.99
CA ASP A 381 18.77 10.30 8.60
C ASP A 381 17.82 9.11 8.45
N VAL A 382 17.91 8.14 9.35
CA VAL A 382 16.98 7.00 9.44
C VAL A 382 15.54 7.50 9.70
N LEU A 383 15.38 8.49 10.59
CA LEU A 383 14.08 9.10 10.89
C LEU A 383 13.59 9.97 9.74
N LEU A 384 14.51 10.71 9.08
CA LEU A 384 14.18 11.54 7.93
C LEU A 384 13.66 10.70 6.75
N ARG A 385 14.34 9.60 6.41
CA ARG A 385 13.88 8.67 5.36
C ARG A 385 12.49 8.12 5.65
N LEU A 386 12.25 7.73 6.90
CA LEU A 386 10.94 7.21 7.32
C LEU A 386 9.85 8.30 7.23
N ALA A 387 10.16 9.53 7.68
CA ALA A 387 9.27 10.67 7.57
C ALA A 387 8.89 10.98 6.11
N THR A 388 9.86 11.02 5.21
CA THR A 388 9.64 11.32 3.78
C THR A 388 8.89 10.21 3.05
N ALA A 389 9.02 8.94 3.48
CA ALA A 389 8.36 7.83 2.83
C ALA A 389 6.82 7.88 2.95
N ALA A 390 6.27 8.63 3.90
CA ALA A 390 4.83 8.85 4.02
C ALA A 390 4.22 9.57 2.79
N GLU A 391 5.03 10.38 2.07
CA GLU A 391 4.63 11.04 0.83
C GLU A 391 4.28 10.06 -0.29
N LEU A 392 4.88 8.87 -0.26
CA LEU A 392 4.75 7.86 -1.30
C LEU A 392 3.42 7.08 -1.22
N TYR A 393 2.61 7.31 -0.18
CA TYR A 393 1.30 6.69 -0.07
C TYR A 393 0.38 7.09 -1.22
N GLY A 394 -0.28 6.07 -1.79
CA GLY A 394 -1.17 6.22 -2.93
C GLY A 394 -0.50 6.72 -4.21
N VAL A 395 0.83 6.61 -4.32
CA VAL A 395 1.56 6.68 -5.60
C VAL A 395 1.60 5.27 -6.18
N VAL A 396 0.54 4.91 -6.90
CA VAL A 396 0.36 3.57 -7.47
C VAL A 396 0.95 3.53 -8.89
N PRO A 397 1.77 2.52 -9.25
CA PRO A 397 2.23 2.34 -10.62
C PRO A 397 1.05 2.18 -11.59
N ASN A 398 1.03 2.96 -12.67
CA ASN A 398 -0.03 2.86 -13.69
C ASN A 398 0.19 1.67 -14.64
N THR A 399 1.45 1.39 -14.95
CA THR A 399 1.86 0.33 -15.89
C THR A 399 2.78 -0.64 -15.20
N PHE A 400 2.88 -1.83 -15.78
CA PHE A 400 3.97 -2.74 -15.47
C PHE A 400 5.30 -2.18 -16.00
N PRO A 401 6.44 -2.56 -15.39
CA PRO A 401 7.74 -2.26 -15.95
C PRO A 401 7.83 -2.88 -17.35
N ILE A 402 8.38 -2.13 -18.30
CA ILE A 402 8.66 -2.64 -19.65
C ILE A 402 9.83 -3.60 -19.50
N PRO A 403 9.73 -4.86 -19.96
CA PRO A 403 10.90 -5.75 -19.97
C PRO A 403 11.99 -5.07 -20.80
N ASN A 404 13.19 -4.93 -20.24
CA ASN A 404 14.32 -4.41 -20.99
C ASN A 404 14.44 -5.25 -22.26
N ALA A 405 14.21 -4.63 -23.42
CA ALA A 405 14.55 -5.22 -24.69
C ALA A 405 16.07 -5.33 -24.66
N VAL A 406 16.58 -6.51 -24.31
CA VAL A 406 17.96 -6.86 -24.61
C VAL A 406 18.01 -6.95 -26.13
N THR A 407 18.29 -5.82 -26.78
CA THR A 407 18.52 -5.71 -28.22
C THR A 407 19.94 -6.13 -28.55
#